data_AF-A0A1J3E8L9-F1
#
_entry.id   AF-A0A1J3E8L9-F1
#
_cell.length_a   1.000
_cell.length_b   1.000
_cell.length_c   1.000
_cell.angle_alpha   90.00
_cell.angle_beta   90.00
_cell.angle_gamma   90.00
#
_symmetry.space_group_name_H-M   'P 1'
#
loop_
_entity.id
_entity.type
_entity.pdbx_description
1 polymer ?
#
loop_
_entity_poly.entity_id
_entity_poly.type
_entity_poly.pdbx_seq_one_letter_code
_entity_poly.pdbx_strand_id
1 'polypeptide(L)'
;MKITMKNPSFLFSFVSFLLLCFSTCSLSSEPRNPEVEALINIKNDLHDPHGVLNNWDEFSVDPCSWTMISCSPDNLVIGLGAPSQSLSGTLSGSIGNLTNLRQV
;
A
#
# COMPACT_ATOMS: atom_id res chain seq x y z
N MET A 1 -27.02 -29.42 -22.32
CA MET A 1 -26.13 -30.30 -21.54
C MET A 1 -26.61 -30.30 -20.10
N LYS A 2 -27.39 -31.30 -19.67
CA LYS A 2 -27.82 -31.48 -18.28
C LYS A 2 -26.78 -32.35 -17.60
N ILE A 3 -26.00 -31.78 -16.68
CA ILE A 3 -25.05 -32.53 -15.86
C ILE A 3 -25.87 -33.23 -14.77
N THR A 4 -26.34 -34.44 -15.04
CA THR A 4 -27.03 -35.26 -14.03
C THR A 4 -25.96 -35.94 -13.17
N MET A 5 -25.62 -35.37 -12.01
CA MET A 5 -24.64 -35.94 -11.08
C MET A 5 -25.22 -37.19 -10.42
N LYS A 6 -24.79 -38.37 -10.88
CA LYS A 6 -25.43 -39.65 -10.57
C LYS A 6 -24.93 -40.32 -9.28
N ASN A 7 -24.02 -39.69 -8.53
CA ASN A 7 -23.50 -40.26 -7.28
C ASN A 7 -23.17 -39.18 -6.23
N PRO A 8 -23.67 -39.33 -4.99
CA PRO A 8 -23.45 -38.36 -3.90
C PRO A 8 -21.98 -38.29 -3.47
N SER A 9 -21.20 -39.35 -3.70
CA SER A 9 -19.76 -39.40 -3.46
C SER A 9 -18.95 -38.48 -4.39
N PHE A 10 -19.42 -38.24 -5.62
CA PHE A 10 -18.75 -37.33 -6.55
C PHE A 10 -18.96 -35.86 -6.15
N LEU A 11 -20.16 -35.53 -5.66
CA LEU A 11 -20.46 -34.22 -5.06
C LEU A 11 -19.58 -33.96 -3.83
N PHE A 12 -19.46 -34.93 -2.93
CA PHE A 12 -18.62 -34.82 -1.74
C PHE A 12 -17.14 -34.63 -2.06
N SER A 13 -16.62 -35.37 -3.06
CA SER A 13 -15.24 -35.25 -3.51
C SER A 13 -14.96 -33.86 -4.11
N PHE A 14 -15.86 -33.36 -4.95
CA PHE A 14 -15.73 -32.03 -5.57
C PHE A 14 -15.79 -30.91 -4.54
N VAL A 15 -16.69 -30.99 -3.56
CA VAL A 15 -16.79 -30.02 -2.46
C VAL A 15 -15.54 -30.06 -1.57
N SER A 16 -15.04 -31.25 -1.25
CA SER A 16 -13.82 -31.42 -0.46
C SER A 16 -12.59 -30.82 -1.18
N PHE A 17 -12.49 -31.04 -2.49
CA PHE A 17 -11.43 -30.46 -3.32
C PHE A 17 -11.49 -28.93 -3.34
N LEU A 18 -12.69 -28.34 -3.50
CA LEU A 18 -12.87 -26.89 -3.43
C LEU A 18 -12.48 -26.33 -2.05
N LEU A 19 -12.91 -26.96 -0.96
CA LEU A 19 -12.57 -26.55 0.41
C LEU A 19 -11.05 -26.63 0.69
N LEU A 20 -10.36 -27.62 0.12
CA LEU A 20 -8.90 -27.72 0.17
C LEU A 20 -8.24 -26.58 -0.60
N CYS A 21 -8.74 -26.20 -1.78
CA CYS A 21 -8.22 -25.05 -2.54
C CYS A 21 -8.43 -23.70 -1.84
N PHE A 22 -9.58 -23.49 -1.19
CA PHE A 22 -9.82 -22.27 -0.41
C PHE A 22 -8.90 -22.16 0.81
N SER A 23 -8.49 -23.29 1.40
CA SER A 23 -7.59 -23.31 2.56
C SER A 23 -6.15 -22.93 2.21
N THR A 24 -5.73 -23.03 0.94
CA THR A 24 -4.39 -22.66 0.49
C THR A 24 -4.29 -21.21 -0.02
N CYS A 25 -5.39 -20.45 -0.05
CA CYS A 25 -5.35 -19.00 -0.26
C CYS A 25 -4.86 -18.31 1.02
N SER A 26 -3.56 -18.43 1.30
CA SER A 26 -2.92 -17.54 2.27
C SER A 26 -2.80 -16.17 1.62
N LEU A 27 -3.54 -15.19 2.15
CA LEU A 27 -3.31 -13.79 1.86
C LEU A 27 -1.93 -13.46 2.45
N SER A 28 -0.87 -13.51 1.63
CA SER A 28 0.46 -13.07 2.05
C SER A 28 0.40 -11.57 2.25
N SER A 29 0.16 -11.12 3.49
CA SER A 29 0.41 -9.73 3.85
C SER A 29 1.92 -9.55 3.90
N GLU A 30 2.52 -9.10 2.81
CA GLU A 30 3.91 -8.67 2.84
C GLU A 30 4.02 -7.51 3.85
N PRO A 31 5.04 -7.49 4.73
CA PRO A 31 5.22 -6.38 5.66
C PRO A 31 5.39 -5.09 4.84
N ARG A 32 4.37 -4.24 4.87
CA ARG A 32 4.37 -2.96 4.16
C ARG A 32 5.32 -2.00 4.86
N ASN A 33 6.14 -1.29 4.09
CA ASN A 33 7.04 -0.29 4.62
C ASN A 33 6.21 0.79 5.37
N PRO A 34 6.42 1.01 6.68
CA PRO A 34 5.63 1.97 7.46
C PRO A 34 5.81 3.41 6.97
N GLU A 35 6.95 3.74 6.34
CA GLU A 35 7.16 5.06 5.74
C GLU A 35 6.29 5.23 4.49
N VAL A 36 6.17 4.20 3.66
CA VAL A 36 5.25 4.19 2.50
C VAL A 36 3.82 4.41 2.96
N GLU A 37 3.37 3.69 3.99
CA GLU A 37 2.03 3.87 4.55
C GLU A 37 1.79 5.29 5.07
N ALA A 38 2.74 5.82 5.84
CA ALA A 38 2.66 7.18 6.38
C ALA A 38 2.56 8.24 5.28
N LEU A 39 3.39 8.12 4.25
CA LEU A 39 3.41 9.05 3.13
C LEU A 39 2.14 8.96 2.28
N ILE A 40 1.59 7.77 2.05
CA ILE A 40 0.31 7.63 1.34
C ILE A 40 -0.85 8.26 2.13
N ASN A 41 -0.87 8.11 3.45
CA ASN A 41 -1.86 8.80 4.29
C ASN A 41 -1.73 10.33 4.18
N ILE A 42 -0.50 10.86 4.18
CA ILE A 42 -0.26 12.29 3.94
C ILE A 42 -0.77 12.72 2.56
N LYS A 43 -0.47 11.95 1.50
CA LYS A 43 -0.94 12.24 0.15
C LYS A 43 -2.47 12.28 0.07
N ASN A 44 -3.16 11.36 0.74
CA ASN A 44 -4.63 11.27 0.71
C ASN A 44 -5.31 12.46 1.43
N ASP A 45 -4.64 13.05 2.43
CA ASP A 45 -5.15 14.21 3.16
C ASP A 45 -4.80 15.56 2.48
N LEU A 46 -4.02 15.52 1.38
CA LEU A 46 -3.61 16.69 0.60
C LEU A 46 -4.31 16.75 -0.75
N HIS A 47 -4.77 17.95 -1.11
CA HIS A 47 -5.17 18.31 -2.45
C HIS A 47 -3.97 18.81 -3.24
N ASP A 48 -3.66 18.12 -4.35
CA ASP A 48 -2.53 18.37 -5.23
C ASP A 48 -3.00 18.84 -6.61
N PRO A 49 -3.08 20.16 -6.88
CA PRO A 49 -3.59 20.69 -8.14
C PRO A 49 -2.65 20.46 -9.32
N HIS A 50 -1.37 20.16 -9.08
CA HIS A 50 -0.34 20.02 -10.11
C HIS A 50 0.11 18.58 -10.35
N GLY A 51 -0.35 17.63 -9.52
CA GLY A 51 0.00 16.21 -9.63
C GLY A 51 1.47 15.93 -9.27
N VAL A 52 2.07 16.76 -8.41
CA VAL A 52 3.47 16.62 -7.99
C VAL A 52 3.69 15.38 -7.11
N LEU A 53 2.65 14.86 -6.47
CA LEU A 53 2.65 13.65 -5.65
C LEU A 53 2.24 12.40 -6.45
N ASN A 54 2.12 12.49 -7.78
CA ASN A 54 1.64 11.38 -8.61
C ASN A 54 2.53 10.14 -8.56
N ASN A 55 3.85 10.29 -8.39
CA ASN A 55 4.77 9.16 -8.28
C ASN A 55 4.85 8.53 -6.89
N TRP A 56 4.05 9.01 -5.92
CA TRP A 56 3.90 8.34 -4.63
C TRP A 56 2.97 7.14 -4.82
N ASP A 57 3.56 5.95 -4.86
CA ASP A 57 2.89 4.70 -5.21
C ASP A 57 2.74 3.82 -3.96
N GLU A 58 1.51 3.45 -3.64
CA GLU A 58 1.20 2.65 -2.45
C GLU A 58 1.77 1.23 -2.48
N PHE A 59 2.13 0.75 -3.67
CA PHE A 59 2.75 -0.56 -3.93
C PHE A 59 4.27 -0.49 -4.10
N SER A 60 4.88 0.71 -4.04
CA SER A 60 6.34 0.83 -4.05
C SER A 60 6.92 0.35 -2.72
N VAL A 61 8.07 -0.32 -2.80
CA VAL A 61 8.87 -0.70 -1.63
C VAL A 61 9.82 0.40 -1.17
N ASP A 62 10.12 1.36 -2.07
CA ASP A 62 11.12 2.41 -1.86
C ASP A 62 10.51 3.82 -2.04
N PRO A 63 10.23 4.54 -0.94
CA PRO A 63 9.74 5.92 -0.99
C PRO A 63 10.83 6.95 -1.33
N CYS A 64 12.12 6.59 -1.30
CA CYS A 64 13.21 7.54 -1.56
C CYS A 64 13.33 7.96 -3.03
N SER A 65 12.68 7.20 -3.92
CA SER A 65 12.55 7.54 -5.34
C SER A 65 11.43 8.57 -5.62
N TRP A 66 10.66 8.95 -4.60
CA TRP A 66 9.49 9.80 -4.78
C TRP A 66 9.84 11.29 -4.85
N THR A 67 9.01 12.05 -5.55
CA THR A 67 9.18 13.51 -5.63
C THR A 67 8.94 14.11 -4.25
N MET A 68 9.72 15.14 -3.89
CA MET A 68 9.59 15.85 -2.61
C MET A 68 9.97 15.04 -1.36
N ILE A 69 10.56 13.84 -1.53
CA ILE A 69 11.11 13.02 -0.44
C ILE A 69 12.64 13.12 -0.46
N SER A 70 13.23 13.27 0.73
CA SER A 70 14.66 13.20 0.95
C SER A 70 14.97 12.06 1.91
N CYS A 71 15.95 11.24 1.55
CA CYS A 71 16.37 10.09 2.34
C CYS A 71 17.81 10.17 2.83
N SER A 72 18.07 9.47 3.93
CA SER A 72 19.43 9.21 4.40
C SER A 72 20.16 8.20 3.50
N PRO A 73 21.48 8.02 3.66
CA PRO A 73 22.22 6.93 3.00
C PRO A 73 21.71 5.52 3.33
N ASP A 74 20.98 5.37 4.44
CA ASP A 74 20.40 4.10 4.90
C ASP A 74 18.97 3.87 4.36
N ASN A 75 18.52 4.66 3.37
CA ASN A 75 17.17 4.63 2.79
C ASN A 75 16.04 4.90 3.80
N LEU A 76 16.27 5.80 4.75
CA LEU A 76 15.25 6.25 5.70
C LEU A 76 14.77 7.64 5.32
N VAL A 77 13.46 7.89 5.41
CA VAL A 77 12.89 9.20 5.10
C VAL A 77 13.31 10.21 6.16
N ILE A 78 14.06 11.23 5.75
CA ILE A 78 14.56 12.31 6.62
C ILE A 78 13.98 13.68 6.28
N GLY A 79 13.37 13.84 5.12
CA GLY A 79 12.76 15.10 4.72
C GLY A 79 11.56 14.90 3.79
N LEU A 80 10.55 15.74 4.00
CA LEU A 80 9.40 15.89 3.13
C LEU A 80 9.26 17.39 2.85
N GLY A 81 9.22 17.83 1.60
CA GLY A 81 9.12 19.25 1.31
C GLY A 81 8.66 19.55 -0.11
N ALA A 82 7.52 20.22 -0.23
CA ALA A 82 6.90 20.57 -1.51
C ALA A 82 6.71 22.09 -1.66
N PRO A 83 7.81 22.89 -1.63
CA PRO A 83 7.71 24.34 -1.68
C PRO A 83 7.05 24.80 -2.98
N SER A 84 6.19 25.81 -2.88
CA SER A 84 5.54 26.46 -4.03
C SER A 84 4.69 25.55 -4.92
N GLN A 85 4.28 24.37 -4.44
CA GLN A 85 3.45 23.43 -5.24
C GLN A 85 1.94 23.66 -5.10
N SER A 86 1.52 24.65 -4.29
CA SER A 86 0.10 24.94 -4.03
C SER A 86 -0.68 23.75 -3.47
N LEU A 87 0.00 22.85 -2.74
CA LEU A 87 -0.67 21.80 -1.98
C LEU A 87 -1.54 22.45 -0.89
N SER A 88 -2.73 21.91 -0.69
CA SER A 88 -3.67 22.34 0.36
C SER A 88 -4.28 21.13 1.06
N GLY A 89 -4.89 21.30 2.22
CA GLY A 89 -5.44 20.20 3.00
C GLY A 89 -4.85 20.14 4.41
N THR A 90 -4.90 18.97 5.04
CA THR A 90 -4.39 18.76 6.40
C THR A 90 -3.20 17.82 6.36
N LEU A 91 -2.17 18.12 7.14
CA LEU A 91 -1.06 17.19 7.29
C LEU A 91 -1.48 16.03 8.20
N SER A 92 -1.49 14.82 7.65
CA SER A 92 -1.89 13.61 8.37
C SER A 92 -1.05 13.38 9.63
N GLY A 93 -1.68 12.97 10.73
CA GLY A 93 -0.98 12.58 11.96
C GLY A 93 -0.05 11.37 11.76
N SER A 94 -0.25 10.60 10.68
CA SER A 94 0.66 9.53 10.28
C SER A 94 2.09 10.00 10.00
N ILE A 95 2.35 11.30 9.84
CA ILE A 95 3.72 11.85 9.80
C ILE A 95 4.57 11.41 11.00
N GLY A 96 3.96 11.14 12.16
CA GLY A 96 4.65 10.60 13.34
C GLY A 96 5.27 9.21 13.14
N ASN A 97 4.86 8.47 12.10
CA ASN A 97 5.46 7.18 11.75
C ASN A 97 6.77 7.33 10.95
N LEU A 98 7.08 8.53 10.44
CA LEU A 98 8.37 8.86 9.82
C LEU A 98 9.40 9.15 10.92
N THR A 99 9.87 8.10 11.59
CA THR A 99 10.67 8.21 12.82
C THR A 99 12.03 8.90 12.64
N ASN A 100 12.54 8.97 11.41
CA ASN A 100 13.82 9.61 11.08
C ASN A 100 13.67 11.02 10.50
N LEU A 101 12.45 11.54 10.43
CA LEU A 101 12.14 12.84 9.82
C LEU A 101 12.84 13.98 10.58
N ARG A 102 13.50 14.85 9.81
CA ARG A 102 14.27 16.01 10.32
C ARG A 102 13.77 17.33 9.75
N GLN A 103 13.12 17.30 8.58
CA GLN A 103 12.67 18.48 7.86
C GLN A 103 11.29 18.27 7.23
N VAL A 104 10.42 19.26 7.41
CA VAL A 104 9.06 19.35 6.84
C VAL A 104 8.84 20.75 6.29
#